data_AF-A0A842ML55-F1
#
_entry.id   AF-A0A842ML55-F1
#
_cell.length_a   1.000
_cell.length_b   1.000
_cell.length_c   1.000
_cell.angle_alpha   90.00
_cell.angle_beta   90.00
_cell.angle_gamma   90.00
#
_symmetry.space_group_name_H-M   'P 1'
#
loop_
_entity.id
_entity.type
_entity.pdbx_description
1 polymer ?
#
loop_
_entity_poly.entity_id
_entity_poly.type
_entity_poly.pdbx_seq_one_letter_code
_entity_poly.pdbx_strand_id
1 'polypeptide(L)'
;YNIVELLDKAFRLVAELDEPDDMNYVKANMHKMASEYGEMTKFRIFGPPEGLYATSLTALIESSTWRSESELVNAYIESMKFAYGEKLRNIEAAKFLESLLSRVDLVAQVRDTIEYEITDLNHYYEFLGGLTKTVEEKSKKKPLVLIADTTREAIKVEDVSETTKRGIITRTVNPRWLDSMLEHGSSGAVKIADRVENMLGLAATVRSIENWMWEKAAENIVFDEKRKQKILDANPWVLCKIIERLLEAAKRGY
;
A
#
# COMPACT_ATOMS: atom_id res chain seq x y z
N TYR A 1 15.72 3.10 -16.91
CA TYR A 1 14.85 2.25 -17.75
C TYR A 1 15.43 0.85 -17.99
N ASN A 2 16.75 0.67 -18.02
CA ASN A 2 17.42 -0.61 -18.31
C ASN A 2 16.90 -1.83 -17.52
N ILE A 3 16.53 -1.67 -16.24
CA ILE A 3 15.95 -2.77 -15.44
C ILE A 3 14.56 -3.18 -15.92
N VAL A 4 13.73 -2.23 -16.36
CA VAL A 4 12.41 -2.51 -16.94
C VAL A 4 12.55 -3.33 -18.22
N GLU A 5 13.51 -2.97 -19.08
CA GLU A 5 13.80 -3.74 -20.31
C GLU A 5 14.32 -5.13 -19.99
N LEU A 6 15.19 -5.26 -18.98
CA LEU A 6 15.71 -6.56 -18.56
C LEU A 6 14.59 -7.48 -18.05
N LEU A 7 13.68 -6.95 -17.24
CA LEU A 7 12.53 -7.70 -16.73
C LEU A 7 11.56 -8.09 -17.85
N ASP A 8 11.22 -7.18 -18.77
CA ASP A 8 10.37 -7.48 -19.92
C ASP A 8 10.99 -8.57 -20.82
N LYS A 9 12.30 -8.51 -21.06
CA LYS A 9 13.04 -9.58 -21.78
C LYS A 9 12.93 -10.92 -21.07
N ALA A 10 13.12 -10.95 -19.76
CA ALA A 10 13.02 -12.18 -18.98
C ALA A 10 11.61 -12.77 -19.05
N PHE A 11 10.56 -11.96 -18.91
CA PHE A 11 9.18 -12.44 -19.00
C PHE A 11 8.84 -12.99 -20.39
N ARG A 12 9.28 -12.32 -21.47
CA ARG A 12 9.10 -12.80 -22.84
C ARG A 12 9.84 -14.11 -23.09
N LEU A 13 11.11 -14.17 -22.68
CA LEU A 13 11.92 -15.37 -22.85
C LEU A 13 11.26 -16.59 -22.18
N VAL A 14 10.81 -16.45 -20.93
CA VAL A 14 10.15 -17.52 -20.19
C VAL A 14 8.82 -17.90 -20.85
N ALA A 15 8.03 -16.92 -21.33
CA ALA A 15 6.74 -17.19 -21.97
C ALA A 15 6.85 -17.97 -23.30
N GLU A 16 7.99 -17.91 -23.98
CA GLU A 16 8.23 -18.53 -25.29
C GLU A 16 8.87 -19.93 -25.20
N LEU A 17 9.21 -20.41 -23.99
CA LEU A 17 9.79 -21.74 -23.80
C LEU A 17 8.80 -22.87 -24.16
N ASP A 18 9.32 -23.96 -24.73
CA ASP A 18 8.55 -25.17 -25.02
C ASP A 18 8.38 -26.03 -23.76
N GLU A 19 7.63 -25.49 -22.80
CA GLU A 19 7.30 -26.14 -21.54
C GLU A 19 5.78 -26.38 -21.42
N PRO A 20 5.35 -27.43 -20.69
CA PRO A 20 3.95 -27.64 -20.34
C PRO A 20 3.35 -26.47 -19.52
N ASP A 21 2.04 -26.20 -19.72
CA ASP A 21 1.32 -25.10 -19.06
C ASP A 21 1.26 -25.22 -17.53
N ASP A 22 1.32 -26.43 -16.98
CA ASP A 22 1.35 -26.72 -15.54
C ASP A 22 2.74 -26.52 -14.91
N MET A 23 3.78 -26.36 -15.72
CA MET A 23 5.14 -26.04 -15.31
C MET A 23 5.52 -24.58 -15.59
N ASN A 24 4.85 -23.94 -16.55
CA ASN A 24 5.11 -22.55 -16.95
C ASN A 24 3.84 -21.69 -16.91
N TYR A 25 3.56 -21.12 -15.73
CA TYR A 25 2.39 -20.27 -15.54
C TYR A 25 2.47 -18.94 -16.28
N VAL A 26 3.66 -18.46 -16.65
CA VAL A 26 3.81 -17.23 -17.43
C VAL A 26 3.24 -17.44 -18.83
N LYS A 27 3.65 -18.52 -19.50
CA LYS A 27 3.15 -18.98 -20.80
C LYS A 27 1.65 -19.30 -20.74
N ALA A 28 1.24 -20.13 -19.78
CA ALA A 28 -0.15 -20.54 -19.64
C ALA A 28 -1.10 -19.34 -19.47
N ASN A 29 -0.73 -18.34 -18.65
CA ASN A 29 -1.54 -17.14 -18.46
C ASN A 29 -1.55 -16.22 -19.69
N MET A 30 -0.42 -16.11 -20.40
CA MET A 30 -0.36 -15.36 -21.66
C MET A 30 -1.31 -15.97 -22.71
N HIS A 31 -1.25 -17.29 -22.91
CA HIS A 31 -2.11 -18.01 -23.86
C HIS A 31 -3.59 -17.88 -23.53
N LYS A 32 -3.97 -18.05 -22.25
CA LYS A 32 -5.37 -17.91 -21.78
C LYS A 32 -5.98 -16.53 -22.07
N MET A 33 -5.16 -15.50 -22.20
CA MET A 33 -5.59 -14.12 -22.41
C MET A 33 -5.39 -13.63 -23.85
N ALA A 34 -4.71 -14.42 -24.70
CA ALA A 34 -4.26 -13.99 -26.04
C ALA A 34 -5.42 -13.68 -26.98
N SER A 35 -6.53 -14.41 -26.90
CA SER A 35 -7.71 -14.18 -27.75
C SER A 35 -8.39 -12.83 -27.49
N GLU A 36 -8.27 -12.30 -26.26
CA GLU A 36 -8.92 -11.06 -25.84
C GLU A 36 -7.98 -9.86 -25.92
N TYR A 37 -6.71 -10.04 -25.54
CA TYR A 37 -5.75 -8.93 -25.38
C TYR A 37 -4.60 -8.95 -26.39
N GLY A 38 -4.46 -10.01 -27.19
CA GLY A 38 -3.41 -10.13 -28.21
C GLY A 38 -2.01 -9.88 -27.65
N GLU A 39 -1.26 -8.99 -28.30
CA GLU A 39 0.11 -8.63 -27.92
C GLU A 39 0.23 -7.96 -26.53
N MET A 40 -0.86 -7.39 -25.99
CA MET A 40 -0.84 -6.81 -24.63
C MET A 40 -0.56 -7.87 -23.56
N THR A 41 -0.87 -9.14 -23.83
CA THR A 41 -0.62 -10.26 -22.92
C THR A 41 0.85 -10.46 -22.53
N LYS A 42 1.78 -9.78 -23.21
CA LYS A 42 3.22 -9.80 -22.91
C LYS A 42 3.60 -8.84 -21.77
N PHE A 43 2.80 -7.83 -21.46
CA PHE A 43 3.13 -6.86 -20.42
C PHE A 43 2.94 -7.43 -19.01
N ARG A 44 3.93 -7.20 -18.14
CA ARG A 44 3.89 -7.52 -16.70
C ARG A 44 4.32 -6.35 -15.81
N ILE A 45 4.77 -5.25 -16.40
CA ILE A 45 5.31 -4.09 -15.68
C ILE A 45 4.37 -2.92 -15.91
N PHE A 46 3.88 -2.34 -14.81
CA PHE A 46 2.89 -1.27 -14.79
C PHE A 46 3.34 -0.16 -13.85
N GLY A 47 2.88 1.06 -14.10
CA GLY A 47 3.26 2.22 -13.32
C GLY A 47 2.47 3.49 -13.65
N PRO A 48 2.80 4.61 -12.98
CA PRO A 48 2.32 5.94 -13.36
C PRO A 48 2.76 6.29 -14.78
N PRO A 49 1.99 7.13 -15.51
CA PRO A 49 2.39 7.54 -16.85
C PRO A 49 3.68 8.34 -16.82
N GLU A 50 4.33 8.45 -17.98
CA GLU A 50 5.58 9.21 -18.09
C GLU A 50 5.41 10.66 -17.60
N GLY A 51 6.34 11.08 -16.73
CA GLY A 51 6.34 12.41 -16.13
C GLY A 51 5.51 12.54 -14.85
N LEU A 52 4.73 11.52 -14.48
CA LEU A 52 4.00 11.47 -13.21
C LEU A 52 4.59 10.44 -12.26
N TYR A 53 4.26 10.59 -10.98
CA TYR A 53 4.70 9.75 -9.87
C TYR A 53 3.53 9.49 -8.93
N ALA A 54 3.65 8.46 -8.10
CA ALA A 54 2.65 8.10 -7.10
C ALA A 54 1.27 7.81 -7.72
N THR A 55 0.26 7.77 -6.88
CA THR A 55 -1.14 7.54 -7.20
C THR A 55 -1.99 8.63 -6.59
N SER A 56 -3.19 8.83 -7.13
CA SER A 56 -4.18 9.72 -6.52
C SER A 56 -4.88 9.12 -5.28
N LEU A 57 -4.59 7.87 -4.92
CA LEU A 57 -5.19 7.19 -3.77
C LEU A 57 -4.82 7.88 -2.45
N THR A 58 -3.57 8.28 -2.27
CA THR A 58 -3.09 8.96 -1.05
C THR A 58 -3.85 10.25 -0.80
N ALA A 59 -4.04 11.06 -1.84
CA ALA A 59 -4.81 12.29 -1.77
C ALA A 59 -6.27 12.07 -1.33
N LEU A 60 -6.90 10.96 -1.74
CA LEU A 60 -8.24 10.61 -1.27
C LEU A 60 -8.25 10.31 0.23
N ILE A 61 -7.28 9.54 0.73
CA ILE A 61 -7.15 9.25 2.18
C ILE A 61 -6.88 10.53 2.97
N GLU A 62 -5.92 11.35 2.53
CA GLU A 62 -5.49 12.61 3.18
C GLU A 62 -6.65 13.61 3.28
N SER A 63 -7.43 13.75 2.21
CA SER A 63 -8.55 14.71 2.14
C SER A 63 -9.89 14.14 2.63
N SER A 64 -9.96 12.84 2.94
CA SER A 64 -11.20 12.11 3.28
C SER A 64 -12.28 12.15 2.19
N THR A 65 -11.95 12.57 0.96
CA THR A 65 -12.93 12.76 -0.12
C THR A 65 -13.22 11.47 -0.87
N TRP A 66 -13.53 10.40 -0.13
CA TRP A 66 -13.90 9.11 -0.69
C TRP A 66 -15.08 8.48 0.05
N ARG A 67 -16.02 7.92 -0.70
CA ARG A 67 -17.29 7.38 -0.16
C ARG A 67 -17.25 5.87 0.03
N SER A 68 -16.43 5.17 -0.76
CA SER A 68 -16.29 3.73 -0.71
C SER A 68 -14.87 3.30 -1.06
N GLU A 69 -14.45 2.13 -0.60
CA GLU A 69 -13.12 1.58 -0.91
C GLU A 69 -12.93 1.39 -2.43
N SER A 70 -14.01 1.24 -3.21
CA SER A 70 -13.95 1.17 -4.68
C SER A 70 -13.47 2.45 -5.34
N GLU A 71 -13.66 3.62 -4.72
CA GLU A 71 -13.07 4.88 -5.21
C GLU A 71 -11.54 4.87 -5.07
N LEU A 72 -11.00 4.22 -4.03
CA LEU A 72 -9.57 4.01 -3.86
C LEU A 72 -9.01 3.06 -4.94
N VAL A 73 -9.74 1.99 -5.24
CA VAL A 73 -9.39 1.05 -6.32
C VAL A 73 -9.34 1.76 -7.68
N ASN A 74 -10.34 2.59 -7.97
CA ASN A 74 -10.37 3.37 -9.21
C ASN A 74 -9.20 4.36 -9.29
N ALA A 75 -8.91 5.07 -8.20
CA ALA A 75 -7.77 5.98 -8.13
C ALA A 75 -6.43 5.26 -8.37
N TYR A 76 -6.28 4.06 -7.80
CA TYR A 76 -5.09 3.22 -8.02
C TYR A 76 -4.98 2.78 -9.48
N ILE A 77 -6.03 2.22 -10.09
CA ILE A 77 -6.03 1.77 -11.48
C ILE A 77 -5.73 2.93 -12.43
N GLU A 78 -6.40 4.07 -12.27
CA GLU A 78 -6.19 5.23 -13.15
C GLU A 78 -4.76 5.74 -13.09
N SER A 79 -4.13 5.64 -11.93
CA SER A 79 -2.72 5.98 -11.75
C SER A 79 -1.80 4.92 -12.35
N MET A 80 -2.11 3.63 -12.21
CA MET A 80 -1.19 2.52 -12.50
C MET A 80 -1.43 1.80 -13.84
N LYS A 81 -2.41 2.23 -14.64
CA LYS A 81 -2.83 1.54 -15.88
C LYS A 81 -1.82 1.58 -17.03
N PHE A 82 -0.66 2.21 -16.87
CA PHE A 82 0.31 2.36 -17.96
C PHE A 82 1.30 1.20 -17.94
N ALA A 83 1.35 0.46 -19.04
CA ALA A 83 2.23 -0.68 -19.24
C ALA A 83 3.59 -0.25 -19.82
N TYR A 84 4.64 -0.96 -19.41
CA TYR A 84 6.02 -0.71 -19.78
C TYR A 84 6.73 -2.00 -20.22
N GLY A 85 7.61 -1.90 -21.22
CA GLY A 85 8.43 -2.99 -21.73
C GLY A 85 9.57 -2.48 -22.64
N GLU A 86 10.32 -3.39 -23.27
CA GLU A 86 11.52 -3.02 -24.04
C GLU A 86 11.22 -2.05 -25.19
N LYS A 87 10.20 -2.36 -26.01
CA LYS A 87 9.88 -1.61 -27.23
C LYS A 87 8.70 -0.65 -27.09
N LEU A 88 7.86 -0.87 -26.09
CA LEU A 88 6.61 -0.15 -25.88
C LEU A 88 6.56 0.36 -24.45
N ARG A 89 6.29 1.65 -24.31
CA ARG A 89 6.30 2.37 -23.03
C ARG A 89 5.07 3.24 -22.93
N ASN A 90 4.62 3.49 -21.71
CA ASN A 90 3.49 4.39 -21.45
C ASN A 90 2.20 3.98 -22.18
N ILE A 91 1.97 2.66 -22.32
CA ILE A 91 0.79 2.16 -23.04
C ILE A 91 -0.37 2.05 -22.06
N GLU A 92 -1.44 2.82 -22.28
CA GLU A 92 -2.64 2.70 -21.46
C GLU A 92 -3.29 1.32 -21.63
N ALA A 93 -3.40 0.57 -20.54
CA ALA A 93 -3.79 -0.84 -20.54
C ALA A 93 -4.71 -1.19 -19.35
N ALA A 94 -5.62 -0.29 -18.95
CA ALA A 94 -6.47 -0.45 -17.77
C ALA A 94 -7.23 -1.79 -17.73
N LYS A 95 -7.96 -2.12 -18.81
CA LYS A 95 -8.73 -3.37 -18.88
C LYS A 95 -7.84 -4.62 -18.75
N PHE A 96 -6.65 -4.57 -19.34
CA PHE A 96 -5.70 -5.67 -19.26
C PHE A 96 -5.10 -5.78 -17.85
N LEU A 97 -4.73 -4.66 -17.22
CA LEU A 97 -4.29 -4.63 -15.83
C LEU A 97 -5.35 -5.23 -14.90
N GLU A 98 -6.60 -4.81 -15.02
CA GLU A 98 -7.70 -5.37 -14.22
C GLU A 98 -7.86 -6.88 -14.40
N SER A 99 -7.75 -7.36 -15.64
CA SER A 99 -7.82 -8.79 -15.96
C SER A 99 -6.65 -9.57 -15.37
N LEU A 100 -5.42 -9.01 -15.39
CA LEU A 100 -4.27 -9.58 -14.71
C LEU A 100 -4.47 -9.63 -13.19
N LEU A 101 -4.90 -8.52 -12.59
CA LEU A 101 -5.08 -8.41 -11.13
C LEU A 101 -6.21 -9.32 -10.61
N SER A 102 -7.18 -9.68 -11.44
CA SER A 102 -8.20 -10.68 -11.09
C SER A 102 -7.64 -12.10 -10.86
N ARG A 103 -6.40 -12.36 -11.27
CA ARG A 103 -5.72 -13.66 -11.22
C ARG A 103 -4.55 -13.70 -10.22
N VAL A 104 -4.35 -12.64 -9.45
CA VAL A 104 -3.24 -12.57 -8.48
C VAL A 104 -3.62 -13.27 -7.19
N ASP A 105 -2.82 -14.25 -6.78
CA ASP A 105 -3.00 -14.97 -5.51
C ASP A 105 -2.23 -14.33 -4.34
N LEU A 106 -1.14 -13.61 -4.65
CA LEU A 106 -0.21 -13.06 -3.65
C LEU A 106 0.27 -11.67 -4.07
N VAL A 107 0.27 -10.75 -3.10
CA VAL A 107 0.86 -9.42 -3.21
C VAL A 107 2.01 -9.32 -2.21
N ALA A 108 3.16 -8.79 -2.64
CA ALA A 108 4.30 -8.61 -1.75
C ALA A 108 5.03 -7.29 -1.97
N GLN A 109 5.62 -6.78 -0.90
CA GLN A 109 6.54 -5.64 -0.93
C GLN A 109 7.78 -5.93 -0.08
N VAL A 110 8.93 -5.46 -0.55
CA VAL A 110 10.19 -5.52 0.19
C VAL A 110 10.32 -4.30 1.09
N ARG A 111 10.74 -4.52 2.33
CA ARG A 111 11.17 -3.48 3.26
C ARG A 111 12.69 -3.58 3.43
N ASP A 112 13.39 -2.53 3.03
CA ASP A 112 14.85 -2.49 2.94
C ASP A 112 15.53 -1.64 4.03
N THR A 113 14.77 -0.83 4.76
CA THR A 113 15.26 0.11 5.78
C THR A 113 14.68 -0.16 7.17
N ILE A 114 15.51 -0.06 8.23
CA ILE A 114 15.04 -0.17 9.63
C ILE A 114 14.32 1.10 10.09
N GLU A 115 14.60 2.22 9.44
CA GLU A 115 14.19 3.57 9.81
C GLU A 115 12.67 3.70 9.73
N TYR A 116 12.07 3.08 8.72
CA TYR A 116 10.62 3.06 8.50
C TYR A 116 10.07 1.64 8.63
N GLU A 117 9.00 1.49 9.39
CA GLU A 117 8.11 0.34 9.31
C GLU A 117 6.96 0.63 8.32
N ILE A 118 6.19 -0.38 7.92
CA ILE A 118 5.08 -0.21 6.96
C ILE A 118 3.98 0.76 7.43
N THR A 119 3.92 1.03 8.73
CA THR A 119 2.99 1.98 9.36
C THR A 119 3.48 3.43 9.33
N ASP A 120 4.75 3.65 8.97
CA ASP A 120 5.42 4.94 9.14
C ASP A 120 5.33 5.82 7.89
N LEU A 121 5.10 5.24 6.71
CA LEU A 121 5.01 5.93 5.42
C LEU A 121 3.72 5.58 4.68
N ASN A 122 3.10 6.58 4.07
CA ASN A 122 1.90 6.43 3.27
C ASN A 122 2.11 5.56 2.01
N HIS A 123 3.33 5.57 1.44
CA HIS A 123 3.67 4.79 0.25
C HIS A 123 3.45 3.27 0.40
N TYR A 124 3.41 2.72 1.63
CA TYR A 124 3.07 1.31 1.83
C TYR A 124 1.57 1.05 1.58
N TYR A 125 0.66 1.80 2.20
CA TYR A 125 -0.77 1.62 1.89
C TYR A 125 -1.09 2.07 0.46
N GLU A 126 -0.31 2.99 -0.10
CA GLU A 126 -0.45 3.42 -1.48
C GLU A 126 -0.20 2.27 -2.47
N PHE A 127 0.98 1.67 -2.43
CA PHE A 127 1.39 0.69 -3.43
C PHE A 127 0.99 -0.73 -3.05
N LEU A 128 1.41 -1.22 -1.87
CA LEU A 128 1.00 -2.55 -1.40
C LEU A 128 -0.51 -2.57 -1.16
N GLY A 129 -1.03 -1.56 -0.48
CA GLY A 129 -2.43 -1.48 -0.15
C GLY A 129 -3.31 -1.27 -1.37
N GLY A 130 -3.02 -0.27 -2.21
CA GLY A 130 -3.76 -0.04 -3.44
C GLY A 130 -3.81 -1.29 -4.32
N LEU A 131 -2.67 -1.95 -4.53
CA LEU A 131 -2.60 -3.21 -5.28
C LEU A 131 -3.43 -4.32 -4.63
N THR A 132 -3.28 -4.52 -3.31
CA THR A 132 -4.04 -5.53 -2.55
C THR A 132 -5.53 -5.32 -2.70
N LYS A 133 -5.99 -4.07 -2.54
CA LYS A 133 -7.41 -3.75 -2.61
C LYS A 133 -7.97 -3.91 -4.01
N THR A 134 -7.20 -3.54 -5.04
CA THR A 134 -7.57 -3.80 -6.43
C THR A 134 -7.66 -5.30 -6.72
N VAL A 135 -6.68 -6.10 -6.28
CA VAL A 135 -6.73 -7.56 -6.43
C VAL A 135 -7.96 -8.14 -5.73
N GLU A 136 -8.25 -7.71 -4.50
CA GLU A 136 -9.44 -8.14 -3.76
C GLU A 136 -10.73 -7.81 -4.52
N GLU A 137 -10.86 -6.59 -5.05
CA GLU A 137 -12.04 -6.15 -5.78
C GLU A 137 -12.23 -6.89 -7.11
N LYS A 138 -11.15 -7.12 -7.86
CA LYS A 138 -11.21 -7.74 -9.20
C LYS A 138 -11.31 -9.26 -9.14
N SER A 139 -10.65 -9.91 -8.19
CA SER A 139 -10.70 -11.37 -8.02
C SER A 139 -11.88 -11.84 -7.15
N LYS A 140 -12.49 -10.93 -6.37
CA LYS A 140 -13.48 -11.23 -5.32
C LYS A 140 -12.94 -12.14 -4.21
N LYS A 141 -11.60 -12.23 -4.08
CA LYS A 141 -10.90 -13.03 -3.07
C LYS A 141 -9.80 -12.18 -2.43
N LYS A 142 -9.59 -12.34 -1.12
CA LYS A 142 -8.47 -11.70 -0.43
C LYS A 142 -7.15 -12.39 -0.84
N PRO A 143 -6.17 -11.69 -1.42
CA PRO A 143 -4.87 -12.30 -1.71
C PRO A 143 -4.07 -12.51 -0.42
N LEU A 144 -3.07 -13.38 -0.46
CA LEU A 144 -2.03 -13.43 0.57
C LEU A 144 -1.15 -12.17 0.43
N VAL A 145 -0.91 -11.45 1.53
CA VAL A 145 -0.14 -10.20 1.51
C VAL A 145 1.10 -10.36 2.38
N LEU A 146 2.28 -10.31 1.78
CA LEU A 146 3.54 -10.56 2.45
C LEU A 146 4.48 -9.35 2.43
N ILE A 147 5.21 -9.16 3.51
CA ILE A 147 6.35 -8.25 3.57
C ILE A 147 7.62 -9.07 3.65
N ALA A 148 8.55 -8.83 2.72
CA ALA A 148 9.91 -9.35 2.79
C ALA A 148 10.80 -8.31 3.46
N ASP A 149 11.10 -8.52 4.74
CA ASP A 149 12.00 -7.66 5.52
C ASP A 149 13.45 -8.10 5.27
N THR A 150 14.21 -7.24 4.58
CA THR A 150 15.63 -7.43 4.24
C THR A 150 16.54 -6.50 5.05
N THR A 151 16.03 -5.93 6.15
CA THR A 151 16.76 -4.93 6.94
C THR A 151 17.86 -5.54 7.83
N ARG A 152 17.86 -6.86 7.96
CA ARG A 152 18.82 -7.64 8.74
C ARG A 152 19.50 -8.67 7.84
N GLU A 153 20.53 -9.32 8.37
CA GLU A 153 21.25 -10.39 7.69
C GLU A 153 20.33 -11.54 7.23
N ALA A 154 19.40 -11.95 8.09
CA ALA A 154 18.40 -12.94 7.76
C ALA A 154 17.13 -12.28 7.19
N ILE A 155 16.81 -12.61 5.94
CA ILE A 155 15.55 -12.18 5.30
C ILE A 155 14.39 -12.87 6.00
N LYS A 156 13.41 -12.09 6.43
CA LYS A 156 12.17 -12.60 7.02
C LYS A 156 10.99 -12.24 6.14
N VAL A 157 10.18 -13.24 5.76
CA VAL A 157 8.93 -13.03 5.03
C VAL A 157 7.77 -13.28 5.98
N GLU A 158 6.92 -12.27 6.17
CA GLU A 158 5.82 -12.30 7.14
C GLU A 158 4.51 -11.83 6.52
N ASP A 159 3.39 -12.27 7.08
CA ASP A 159 2.07 -11.71 6.76
C ASP A 159 2.02 -10.22 7.11
N VAL A 160 1.35 -9.43 6.28
CA VAL A 160 1.20 -7.98 6.48
C VAL A 160 0.62 -7.66 7.84
N SER A 161 -0.28 -8.49 8.38
CA SER A 161 -0.93 -8.29 9.68
C SER A 161 0.07 -8.32 10.83
N GLU A 162 1.04 -9.23 10.79
CA GLU A 162 2.10 -9.32 11.81
C GLU A 162 3.05 -8.12 11.73
N THR A 163 3.39 -7.68 10.51
CA THR A 163 4.24 -6.50 10.32
C THR A 163 3.55 -5.20 10.72
N THR A 164 2.26 -5.05 10.39
CA THR A 164 1.44 -3.91 10.82
C THR A 164 1.35 -3.88 12.34
N LYS A 165 1.01 -5.01 12.98
CA LYS A 165 0.94 -5.11 14.44
C LYS A 165 2.25 -4.71 15.11
N ARG A 166 3.37 -5.21 14.61
CA ARG A 166 4.71 -4.82 15.09
C ARG A 166 4.94 -3.32 14.92
N GLY A 167 4.61 -2.75 13.76
CA GLY A 167 4.72 -1.31 13.51
C GLY A 167 3.90 -0.49 14.48
N ILE A 168 2.64 -0.82 14.68
CA ILE A 168 1.79 -0.13 15.65
C ILE A 168 2.40 -0.17 17.06
N ILE A 169 2.74 -1.35 17.58
CA ILE A 169 3.25 -1.52 18.95
C ILE A 169 4.59 -0.81 19.15
N THR A 170 5.53 -0.97 18.21
CA THR A 170 6.89 -0.48 18.38
C THR A 170 7.04 0.99 17.98
N ARG A 171 6.12 1.51 17.17
CA ARG A 171 6.17 2.85 16.56
C ARG A 171 4.95 3.67 16.95
N THR A 172 3.83 3.54 16.24
CA THR A 172 2.69 4.48 16.28
C THR A 172 2.13 4.72 17.68
N VAL A 173 1.95 3.66 18.48
CA VAL A 173 1.38 3.77 19.83
C VAL A 173 2.42 3.64 20.93
N ASN A 174 3.71 3.60 20.60
CA ASN A 174 4.79 3.45 21.58
C ASN A 174 4.95 4.76 22.39
N PRO A 175 4.72 4.75 23.71
CA PRO A 175 4.84 5.96 24.54
C PRO A 175 6.20 6.65 24.43
N ARG A 176 7.30 5.88 24.30
CA ARG A 176 8.64 6.45 24.18
C ARG A 176 8.80 7.23 22.87
N TRP A 177 8.30 6.68 21.77
CA TRP A 177 8.36 7.36 20.48
C TRP A 177 7.47 8.60 20.47
N LEU A 178 6.23 8.48 20.97
CA LEU A 178 5.29 9.60 21.10
C LEU A 178 5.89 10.74 21.93
N ASP A 179 6.42 10.43 23.12
CA ASP A 179 6.99 11.42 24.01
C ASP A 179 8.21 12.12 23.40
N SER A 180 9.11 11.38 22.75
CA SER A 180 10.26 11.96 22.04
C SER A 180 9.85 12.81 20.85
N MET A 181 8.84 12.42 20.07
CA MET A 181 8.34 13.28 18.98
C MET A 181 7.82 14.61 19.53
N LEU A 182 7.09 14.60 20.64
CA LEU A 182 6.53 15.81 21.23
C LEU A 182 7.61 16.76 21.80
N GLU A 183 8.84 16.30 22.03
CA GLU A 183 9.98 17.19 22.36
C GLU A 183 10.35 18.11 21.18
N HIS A 184 9.98 17.74 19.95
CA HIS A 184 10.17 18.53 18.74
C HIS A 184 8.97 19.42 18.39
N GLY A 185 8.04 19.65 19.34
CA GLY A 185 6.91 20.55 19.18
C GLY A 185 6.02 20.20 17.99
N SER A 186 5.64 21.23 17.20
CA SER A 186 4.66 21.09 16.12
C SER A 186 5.08 20.06 15.06
N SER A 187 6.35 20.02 14.66
CA SER A 187 6.84 19.09 13.65
C SER A 187 6.74 17.62 14.10
N GLY A 188 7.03 17.34 15.37
CA GLY A 188 6.87 15.99 15.91
C GLY A 188 5.39 15.61 16.08
N ALA A 189 4.55 16.56 16.49
CA ALA A 189 3.11 16.34 16.56
C ALA A 189 2.51 16.01 15.17
N VAL A 190 2.95 16.68 14.11
CA VAL A 190 2.56 16.34 12.72
C VAL A 190 2.94 14.89 12.37
N LYS A 191 4.13 14.42 12.78
CA LYS A 191 4.53 13.02 12.55
C LYS A 191 3.68 12.00 13.29
N ILE A 192 3.13 12.35 14.45
CA ILE A 192 2.14 11.52 15.13
C ILE A 192 0.85 11.45 14.31
N ALA A 193 0.36 12.60 13.81
CA ALA A 193 -0.83 12.65 12.97
C ALA A 193 -0.67 11.88 11.66
N ASP A 194 0.47 12.01 10.98
CA ASP A 194 0.80 11.26 9.75
C ASP A 194 0.65 9.74 9.99
N ARG A 195 1.09 9.23 11.15
CA ARG A 195 0.98 7.80 11.46
C ARG A 195 -0.45 7.33 11.76
N VAL A 196 -1.27 8.18 12.37
CA VAL A 196 -2.71 7.88 12.56
C VAL A 196 -3.43 7.89 11.22
N GLU A 197 -3.05 8.77 10.30
CA GLU A 197 -3.55 8.77 8.92
C GLU A 197 -3.10 7.51 8.14
N ASN A 198 -1.85 7.09 8.29
CA ASN A 198 -1.36 5.85 7.69
C ASN A 198 -2.12 4.61 8.20
N MET A 199 -2.53 4.58 9.47
CA MET A 199 -3.43 3.53 9.99
C MET A 199 -4.74 3.50 9.19
N LEU A 200 -5.33 4.66 8.89
CA LEU A 200 -6.57 4.73 8.11
C LEU A 200 -6.36 4.21 6.69
N GLY A 201 -5.26 4.58 6.04
CA GLY A 201 -4.88 4.05 4.73
C GLY A 201 -4.71 2.54 4.73
N LEU A 202 -3.99 1.99 5.72
CA LEU A 202 -3.81 0.53 5.87
C LEU A 202 -5.12 -0.20 6.16
N ALA A 203 -5.98 0.37 7.01
CA ALA A 203 -7.30 -0.19 7.29
C ALA A 203 -8.16 -0.27 6.02
N ALA A 204 -8.17 0.80 5.21
CA ALA A 204 -8.98 0.88 4.00
C ALA A 204 -8.48 0.00 2.85
N THR A 205 -7.18 -0.34 2.82
CA THR A 205 -6.55 -0.98 1.67
C THR A 205 -6.12 -2.44 1.90
N VAL A 206 -5.55 -2.77 3.06
CA VAL A 206 -5.10 -4.13 3.39
C VAL A 206 -5.88 -4.78 4.53
N ARG A 207 -6.70 -4.00 5.26
CA ARG A 207 -7.50 -4.45 6.41
C ARG A 207 -6.64 -5.16 7.48
N SER A 208 -5.47 -4.58 7.77
CA SER A 208 -4.50 -5.10 8.74
C SER A 208 -4.52 -4.38 10.10
N ILE A 209 -5.41 -3.40 10.29
CA ILE A 209 -5.55 -2.66 11.54
C ILE A 209 -6.70 -3.28 12.33
N GLU A 210 -6.41 -3.72 13.55
CA GLU A 210 -7.40 -4.31 14.47
C GLU A 210 -7.95 -3.24 15.42
N ASN A 211 -9.15 -3.43 15.97
CA ASN A 211 -9.82 -2.47 16.86
C ASN A 211 -8.93 -2.00 18.02
N TRP A 212 -8.21 -2.92 18.66
CA TRP A 212 -7.35 -2.59 19.79
C TRP A 212 -6.22 -1.61 19.40
N MET A 213 -5.80 -1.59 18.12
CA MET A 213 -4.79 -0.66 17.62
C MET A 213 -5.33 0.78 17.59
N TRP A 214 -6.59 0.95 17.17
CA TRP A 214 -7.28 2.24 17.23
C TRP A 214 -7.52 2.70 18.65
N GLU A 215 -7.97 1.80 19.53
CA GLU A 215 -8.15 2.07 20.95
C GLU A 215 -6.83 2.55 21.58
N LYS A 216 -5.72 1.86 21.31
CA LYS A 216 -4.41 2.26 21.82
C LYS A 216 -3.92 3.58 21.26
N ALA A 217 -4.22 3.89 19.99
CA ALA A 217 -3.91 5.20 19.41
C ALA A 217 -4.70 6.30 20.13
N ALA A 218 -6.01 6.12 20.34
CA ALA A 218 -6.84 7.08 21.06
C ALA A 218 -6.39 7.24 22.53
N GLU A 219 -6.17 6.14 23.25
CA GLU A 219 -5.69 6.13 24.64
C GLU A 219 -4.36 6.88 24.79
N ASN A 220 -3.36 6.50 24.00
CA ASN A 220 -2.00 6.99 24.20
C ASN A 220 -1.79 8.40 23.66
N ILE A 221 -2.59 8.87 22.69
CA ILE A 221 -2.40 10.17 22.02
C ILE A 221 -3.43 11.20 22.48
N VAL A 222 -4.71 10.82 22.52
CA VAL A 222 -5.83 11.76 22.75
C VAL A 222 -6.30 11.76 24.20
N PHE A 223 -6.42 10.60 24.84
CA PHE A 223 -6.92 10.50 26.22
C PHE A 223 -5.82 10.60 27.27
N ASP A 224 -4.55 10.51 26.88
CA ASP A 224 -3.43 10.91 27.72
C ASP A 224 -3.40 12.45 27.83
N GLU A 225 -3.92 12.99 28.94
CA GLU A 225 -4.04 14.44 29.14
C GLU A 225 -2.69 15.18 29.03
N LYS A 226 -1.57 14.54 29.37
CA LYS A 226 -0.25 15.16 29.25
C LYS A 226 0.16 15.30 27.79
N ARG A 227 0.02 14.25 26.98
CA ARG A 227 0.35 14.30 25.55
C ARG A 227 -0.62 15.17 24.78
N LYS A 228 -1.92 15.08 25.07
CA LYS A 228 -2.95 15.95 24.53
C LYS A 228 -2.61 17.42 24.76
N GLN A 229 -2.26 17.80 26.00
CA GLN A 229 -1.87 19.19 26.31
C GLN A 229 -0.62 19.61 25.53
N LYS A 230 0.41 18.75 25.46
CA LYS A 230 1.60 19.02 24.64
C LYS A 230 1.28 19.24 23.17
N ILE A 231 0.37 18.44 22.59
CA ILE A 231 -0.05 18.60 21.19
C ILE A 231 -0.82 19.91 21.02
N LEU A 232 -1.74 20.24 21.95
CA LEU A 232 -2.49 21.50 21.92
C LEU A 232 -1.58 22.72 21.99
N ASP A 233 -0.60 22.71 22.89
CA ASP A 233 0.36 23.80 23.06
C ASP A 233 1.27 23.95 21.82
N ALA A 234 1.62 22.82 21.18
CA ALA A 234 2.47 22.81 19.99
C ALA A 234 1.72 23.22 18.72
N ASN A 235 0.56 22.61 18.46
CA ASN A 235 -0.31 22.86 17.31
C ASN A 235 -1.71 22.23 17.50
N PRO A 236 -2.75 23.01 17.85
CA PRO A 236 -4.08 22.48 18.11
C PRO A 236 -4.75 21.85 16.88
N TRP A 237 -4.39 22.29 15.66
CA TRP A 237 -4.92 21.72 14.41
C TRP A 237 -4.48 20.27 14.19
N VAL A 238 -3.31 19.89 14.72
CA VAL A 238 -2.82 18.51 14.67
C VAL A 238 -3.71 17.60 15.51
N LEU A 239 -4.11 18.05 16.70
CA LEU A 239 -5.03 17.26 17.53
C LEU A 239 -6.39 17.10 16.85
N CYS A 240 -6.91 18.16 16.23
CA CYS A 240 -8.13 18.07 15.42
C CYS A 240 -7.99 17.02 14.32
N LYS A 241 -6.89 17.05 13.53
CA LYS A 241 -6.63 16.08 12.47
C LYS A 241 -6.60 14.64 13.01
N ILE A 242 -5.92 14.40 14.13
CA ILE A 242 -5.85 13.08 14.78
C ILE A 242 -7.26 12.59 15.17
N ILE A 243 -8.03 13.43 15.85
CA ILE A 243 -9.39 13.09 16.29
C ILE A 243 -10.30 12.84 15.08
N GLU A 244 -10.19 13.64 14.02
CA GLU A 244 -10.93 13.44 12.77
C GLU A 244 -10.59 12.09 12.12
N ARG A 245 -9.31 11.70 12.05
CA ARG A 245 -8.92 10.38 11.51
C ARG A 245 -9.52 9.24 12.34
N LEU A 246 -9.47 9.33 13.67
CA LEU A 246 -10.03 8.32 14.57
C LEU A 246 -11.56 8.20 14.44
N LEU A 247 -12.26 9.34 14.36
CA LEU A 247 -13.71 9.37 14.14
C LEU A 247 -14.10 8.88 12.74
N GLU A 248 -13.29 9.19 11.73
CA GLU A 248 -13.48 8.69 10.37
C GLU A 248 -13.35 7.17 10.32
N ALA A 249 -12.32 6.60 10.98
CA ALA A 249 -12.16 5.15 11.08
C ALA A 249 -13.41 4.50 11.67
N ALA A 250 -13.89 5.00 12.82
CA ALA A 250 -15.10 4.50 13.46
C ALA A 250 -16.34 4.64 12.57
N LYS A 251 -16.52 5.78 11.88
CA LYS A 251 -17.66 6.03 10.98
C LYS A 251 -17.66 5.09 9.76
N ARG A 252 -16.49 4.67 9.30
CA ARG A 252 -16.31 3.76 8.17
C ARG A 252 -16.39 2.28 8.58
N GLY A 253 -16.46 1.99 9.88
CA GLY A 253 -16.54 0.63 10.40
C GLY A 253 -15.19 -0.09 10.45
N TYR A 254 -14.10 0.68 10.57
CA TYR A 254 -12.76 0.17 10.84
C TYR A 254 -12.46 0.06 12.33
#